data_AF-A0A6H9HMA9-F1
#
_entry.id   AF-A0A6H9HMA9-F1
#
_cell.length_a   1.000
_cell.length_b   1.000
_cell.length_c   1.000
_cell.angle_alpha   90.00
_cell.angle_beta   90.00
_cell.angle_gamma   90.00
#
_symmetry.space_group_name_H-M   'P 1'
#
loop_
_entity.id
_entity.type
_entity.pdbx_description
1 polymer ?
#
loop_
_entity_poly.entity_id
_entity_poly.type
_entity_poly.pdbx_seq_one_letter_code
_entity_poly.pdbx_strand_id
1 'polypeptide(L)'
;MLDEQRAGRLREALQAAGAQVASTRIEQPSSYLVYAPPAFTRAEAQQRLAALRAAGQGDAFVMQDGPLRLAISVGLFRTEESARTLVTQLQERGETGLQIAPRGPVTVRTRLQARWPDAAAAAAAAAIGSRFDAVPRDCD
;
A
#
# COMPACT_ATOMS: atom_id res chain seq x y z
N MET A 1 -5.18 -9.38 -10.30
CA MET A 1 -3.80 -9.33 -9.76
C MET A 1 -3.39 -10.78 -9.54
N LEU A 2 -2.17 -11.17 -9.93
CA LEU A 2 -1.76 -12.59 -9.93
C LEU A 2 -0.61 -12.83 -8.94
N ASP A 3 -0.58 -14.01 -8.32
CA ASP A 3 0.60 -14.54 -7.64
C ASP A 3 1.73 -14.83 -8.64
N GLU A 4 2.98 -14.87 -8.17
CA GLU A 4 4.18 -14.89 -9.02
C GLU A 4 4.20 -16.05 -10.03
N GLN A 5 3.89 -17.28 -9.57
CA GLN A 5 3.81 -18.47 -10.41
C GLN A 5 2.73 -18.38 -11.50
N ARG A 6 1.56 -17.82 -11.15
CA ARG A 6 0.45 -17.67 -12.10
C ARG A 6 0.73 -16.54 -13.10
N ALA A 7 1.39 -15.47 -12.64
CA ALA A 7 1.85 -14.39 -13.49
C ALA A 7 2.91 -14.85 -14.50
N GLY A 8 3.83 -15.73 -14.10
CA GLY A 8 4.81 -16.34 -15.00
C GLY A 8 4.14 -17.08 -16.16
N ARG A 9 3.23 -18.01 -15.85
CA ARG A 9 2.51 -18.78 -16.89
C ARG A 9 1.64 -17.92 -17.79
N LEU A 10 0.99 -16.90 -17.23
CA LEU A 10 0.19 -15.96 -18.04
C LEU A 10 1.09 -15.14 -18.97
N ARG A 11 2.25 -14.68 -18.50
CA ARG A 11 3.23 -13.96 -19.33
C ARG A 11 3.68 -14.82 -20.51
N GLU A 12 4.05 -16.08 -20.26
CA GLU A 12 4.47 -17.00 -21.33
C GLU A 12 3.36 -17.20 -22.38
N ALA A 13 2.12 -17.41 -21.94
CA ALA A 13 0.97 -17.55 -22.84
C ALA A 13 0.71 -16.29 -23.68
N LEU A 14 0.85 -15.10 -23.08
CA LEU A 14 0.70 -13.82 -23.78
C LEU A 14 1.83 -13.60 -24.80
N GLN A 15 3.07 -13.92 -24.44
CA GLN A 15 4.23 -13.81 -25.36
C GLN A 15 4.14 -14.79 -26.54
N ALA A 16 3.70 -16.03 -26.29
CA ALA A 16 3.44 -17.01 -27.35
C ALA A 16 2.34 -16.55 -28.33
N ALA A 17 1.39 -15.73 -27.85
CA ALA A 17 0.37 -15.07 -28.66
C ALA A 17 0.85 -13.77 -29.33
N GLY A 18 2.15 -13.49 -29.35
CA GLY A 18 2.74 -12.33 -30.03
C GLY A 18 2.68 -11.02 -29.23
N ALA A 19 2.33 -11.06 -27.94
CA ALA A 19 2.31 -9.86 -27.09
C ALA A 19 3.71 -9.46 -26.61
N GLN A 20 3.99 -8.16 -26.60
CA GLN A 20 5.06 -7.63 -25.77
C GLN A 20 4.55 -7.48 -24.33
N VAL A 21 5.10 -8.24 -23.40
CA VAL A 21 4.64 -8.28 -22.00
C VAL A 21 5.65 -7.63 -21.08
N ALA A 22 5.24 -6.54 -20.44
CA ALA A 22 5.93 -5.95 -19.29
C ALA A 22 5.33 -6.50 -17.98
N SER A 23 6.17 -6.70 -16.98
CA SER A 23 5.75 -7.15 -15.64
C SER A 23 6.17 -6.12 -14.62
N THR A 24 5.25 -5.79 -13.71
CA THR A 24 5.50 -4.91 -12.58
C THR A 24 5.15 -5.65 -11.30
N ARG A 25 6.14 -5.83 -10.44
CA ARG A 25 5.95 -6.32 -9.08
C ARG A 25 5.39 -5.19 -8.23
N ILE A 26 4.27 -5.44 -7.56
CA ILE A 26 3.59 -4.51 -6.66
C ILE A 26 3.63 -5.12 -5.28
N GLU A 27 4.33 -4.44 -4.38
CA GLU A 27 4.43 -4.84 -2.98
C GLU A 27 3.43 -4.01 -2.18
N GLN A 28 2.44 -4.68 -1.59
CA GLN A 28 1.42 -4.03 -0.78
C GLN A 28 1.55 -4.48 0.67
N PRO A 29 1.94 -3.59 1.60
CA PRO A 29 1.89 -3.89 3.01
C PRO A 29 0.43 -4.11 3.44
N SER A 30 0.21 -4.97 4.43
CA SER A 30 -1.13 -5.26 4.94
C SER A 30 -1.85 -4.06 5.57
N SER A 31 -1.09 -3.07 6.05
CA SER A 31 -1.61 -1.88 6.71
C SER A 31 -0.60 -0.74 6.69
N TYR A 32 -1.07 0.46 7.02
CA TYR A 32 -0.30 1.70 7.11
C TYR A 32 -0.50 2.31 8.49
N LEU A 33 0.59 2.48 9.22
CA LEU A 33 0.62 3.08 10.53
C LEU A 33 0.85 4.59 10.39
N VAL A 34 -0.04 5.39 10.95
CA VAL A 34 0.20 6.83 11.16
C VAL A 34 0.77 7.02 12.57
N TYR A 35 1.92 7.66 12.69
CA TYR A 35 2.59 7.86 13.97
C TYR A 35 3.34 9.18 14.07
N ALA A 36 3.48 9.69 15.29
CA ALA A 36 4.44 10.75 15.61
C ALA A 36 5.81 10.13 15.93
N PRO A 37 6.93 10.70 15.45
CA PRO A 37 8.28 10.17 15.66
C PRO A 37 8.61 9.88 17.14
N PRO A 38 9.47 8.88 17.41
CA PRO A 38 9.94 8.58 18.75
C PRO A 38 10.45 9.82 19.49
N ALA A 39 10.01 10.00 20.73
CA ALA A 39 10.60 10.99 21.62
C ALA A 39 11.88 10.43 22.28
N PHE A 40 12.75 11.31 22.77
CA PHE A 40 13.96 10.91 23.49
C PHE A 40 13.65 10.27 24.84
N THR A 41 12.60 10.75 25.51
CA THR A 41 12.19 10.25 26.83
C THR A 41 10.73 9.80 26.86
N ARG A 42 10.41 8.91 27.80
CA ARG A 42 9.03 8.48 28.04
C ARG A 42 8.13 9.64 28.49
N ALA A 43 8.67 10.60 29.24
CA ALA A 43 7.93 11.77 29.69
C ALA A 43 7.48 12.64 28.50
N GLU A 44 8.38 12.93 27.55
CA GLU A 44 8.06 13.66 26.32
C GLU A 44 7.03 12.90 25.46
N ALA A 45 7.16 11.58 25.35
CA ALA A 45 6.19 10.76 24.63
C ALA A 45 4.78 10.86 25.26
N GLN A 46 4.69 10.86 26.59
CA GLN A 46 3.41 11.01 27.31
C GLN A 46 2.84 12.42 27.16
N GLN A 47 3.67 13.46 27.19
CA GLN A 47 3.22 14.84 26.96
C GLN A 47 2.66 15.02 25.55
N ARG A 48 3.38 14.54 24.52
CA ARG A 48 2.87 14.57 23.13
C ARG A 48 1.61 13.73 22.96
N LEU A 49 1.50 12.59 23.64
CA LEU A 49 0.28 11.78 23.63
C LEU A 49 -0.91 12.57 24.21
N ALA A 50 -0.70 13.29 25.31
CA ALA A 50 -1.73 14.12 25.92
C ALA A 50 -2.16 15.26 24.98
N ALA A 51 -1.22 15.91 24.28
CA ALA A 51 -1.52 16.93 23.28
C ALA A 51 -2.37 16.39 22.13
N LEU A 52 -1.97 15.25 21.54
CA LEU A 52 -2.73 14.59 20.47
C LEU A 52 -4.15 14.21 20.91
N ARG A 53 -4.31 13.72 22.15
CA ARG A 53 -5.64 13.41 22.71
C ARG A 53 -6.49 14.66 22.91
N ALA A 54 -5.89 15.75 23.38
CA ALA A 54 -6.58 17.03 23.52
C ALA A 54 -7.01 17.61 22.15
N ALA A 55 -6.25 17.32 21.09
CA ALA A 55 -6.59 17.65 19.71
C ALA A 55 -7.67 16.74 19.07
N GLY A 56 -8.16 15.74 19.81
CA GLY A 56 -9.24 14.84 19.39
C GLY A 56 -8.82 13.41 19.08
N GLN A 57 -7.52 13.07 19.19
CA GLN A 57 -7.01 11.74 18.81
C GLN A 57 -7.06 10.79 20.01
N GLY A 58 -8.28 10.41 20.41
CA GLY A 58 -8.53 9.56 21.57
C GLY A 58 -7.82 8.20 21.51
N ASP A 59 -7.75 7.61 20.32
CA ASP A 59 -7.12 6.30 20.07
C ASP A 59 -5.59 6.33 20.02
N ALA A 60 -4.98 7.50 20.21
CA ALA A 60 -3.53 7.60 20.22
C ALA A 60 -2.91 6.85 21.41
N PHE A 61 -1.74 6.24 21.20
CA PHE A 61 -0.99 5.54 22.25
C PHE A 61 0.52 5.53 22.00
N VAL A 62 1.32 5.47 23.08
CA VAL A 62 2.78 5.34 23.01
C VAL A 62 3.17 3.89 22.73
N MET A 63 3.98 3.67 21.70
CA MET A 63 4.55 2.36 21.40
C MET A 63 5.61 1.98 22.42
N GLN A 64 5.47 0.79 23.00
CA GLN A 64 6.31 0.35 24.12
C GLN A 64 7.59 -0.34 23.67
N ASP A 65 7.58 -0.96 22.49
CA ASP A 65 8.60 -1.89 22.01
C ASP A 65 8.89 -1.74 20.51
N GLY A 66 9.98 -2.36 20.07
CA GLY A 66 10.40 -2.40 18.67
C GLY A 66 11.15 -1.14 18.21
N PRO A 67 11.41 -1.00 16.90
CA PRO A 67 12.19 0.11 16.34
C PRO A 67 11.51 1.47 16.48
N LEU A 68 10.20 1.49 16.73
CA LEU A 68 9.42 2.70 16.98
C LEU A 68 9.07 2.87 18.46
N ARG A 69 9.86 2.30 19.38
CA ARG A 69 9.69 2.52 20.83
C ARG A 69 9.70 4.02 21.14
N LEU A 70 8.77 4.47 21.99
CA LEU A 70 8.47 5.89 22.30
C LEU A 70 7.85 6.71 21.17
N ALA A 71 7.55 6.14 20.01
CA ALA A 71 6.67 6.77 19.02
C ALA A 71 5.22 6.77 19.51
N ILE A 72 4.40 7.65 18.94
CA ILE A 72 2.97 7.71 19.27
C ILE A 72 2.18 7.25 18.05
N SER A 73 1.54 6.09 18.15
CA SER A 73 0.59 5.63 17.14
C SER A 73 -0.66 6.49 17.20
N VAL A 74 -1.11 7.00 16.06
CA VAL A 74 -2.35 7.77 15.93
C VAL A 74 -3.44 6.95 15.25
N GLY A 75 -3.07 5.96 14.44
CA GLY A 75 -4.03 5.04 13.82
C GLY A 75 -3.37 4.03 12.89
N LEU A 76 -4.10 2.95 12.61
CA LEU A 76 -3.73 1.92 11.63
C LEU A 76 -4.77 1.87 10.53
N PHE A 77 -4.33 1.99 9.28
CA PHE A 77 -5.18 2.10 8.10
C PHE A 77 -4.92 0.96 7.14
N ARG A 78 -5.96 0.58 6.38
CA ARG A 78 -5.84 -0.48 5.36
C ARG A 78 -5.19 0.01 4.07
N THR A 79 -5.31 1.31 3.76
CA THR A 79 -4.76 1.92 2.55
C THR A 79 -3.91 3.13 2.90
N GLU A 80 -2.93 3.42 2.04
CA GLU A 80 -2.07 4.60 2.21
C GLU A 80 -2.85 5.90 2.07
N GLU A 81 -3.81 5.94 1.14
CA GLU A 81 -4.66 7.12 0.93
C GLU A 81 -5.44 7.50 2.18
N SER A 82 -6.07 6.55 2.87
CA SER A 82 -6.78 6.84 4.13
C SER A 82 -5.83 7.33 5.23
N ALA A 83 -4.62 6.78 5.30
CA ALA A 83 -3.58 7.26 6.22
C ALA A 83 -3.15 8.71 5.90
N ARG A 84 -2.95 9.01 4.61
CA ARG A 84 -2.61 10.37 4.13
C ARG A 84 -3.71 11.37 4.42
N THR A 85 -4.97 11.00 4.17
CA THR A 85 -6.13 11.85 4.50
C THR A 85 -6.15 12.21 5.98
N LEU A 86 -5.93 11.27 6.89
CA LEU A 86 -5.85 11.57 8.33
C LEU A 86 -4.70 12.55 8.62
N VAL A 87 -3.52 12.32 8.06
CA VAL A 87 -2.35 13.20 8.28
C VAL A 87 -2.67 14.63 7.82
N THR A 88 -3.26 14.80 6.64
CA THR A 88 -3.67 16.12 6.15
C THR A 88 -4.70 16.78 7.07
N GLN A 89 -5.73 16.05 7.50
CA GLN A 89 -6.74 16.58 8.41
C GLN A 89 -6.15 17.01 9.76
N LEU A 90 -5.13 16.32 10.25
CA LEU A 90 -4.45 16.67 11.49
C LEU A 90 -3.52 17.88 11.32
N GLN A 91 -2.84 17.96 10.18
CA GLN A 91 -2.04 19.15 9.82
C GLN A 91 -2.89 20.41 9.74
N GLU A 92 -4.09 20.33 9.17
CA GLU A 92 -5.05 21.46 9.12
C GLU A 92 -5.52 21.90 10.52
N ARG A 93 -5.45 21.00 11.51
CA ARG A 93 -5.78 21.28 12.92
C ARG A 93 -4.57 21.73 13.74
N GLY A 94 -3.40 21.89 13.11
CA GLY A 94 -2.15 22.32 13.75
C GLY A 94 -1.24 21.19 14.23
N GLU A 95 -1.67 19.93 14.11
CA GLU A 95 -0.86 18.75 14.45
C GLU A 95 0.06 18.39 13.29
N THR A 96 1.33 18.77 13.39
CA THR A 96 2.34 18.58 12.34
C THR A 96 3.38 17.52 12.72
N GLY A 97 4.11 17.00 11.74
CA GLY A 97 5.19 16.04 11.97
C GLY A 97 4.77 14.57 12.11
N LEU A 98 3.52 14.24 11.79
CA LEU A 98 3.07 12.85 11.65
C LEU A 98 3.68 12.18 10.41
N GLN A 99 4.02 10.90 10.54
CA GLN A 99 4.61 10.07 9.50
C GLN A 99 3.75 8.83 9.23
N ILE A 100 3.88 8.29 8.02
CA ILE A 100 3.20 7.06 7.61
C ILE A 100 4.27 5.99 7.38
N ALA A 101 4.12 4.85 8.04
CA ALA A 101 4.97 3.68 7.81
C ALA A 101 4.14 2.47 7.37
N PRO A 102 4.59 1.69 6.37
CA PRO A 102 3.99 0.41 6.05
C PRO A 102 4.14 -0.57 7.24
N ARG A 103 3.11 -1.37 7.53
CA ARG A 103 3.09 -2.30 8.66
C ARG A 103 2.46 -3.64 8.30
N GLY A 104 3.04 -4.70 8.87
CA GLY A 104 2.59 -6.09 8.73
C GLY A 104 3.11 -6.77 7.45
N PRO A 105 2.64 -8.00 7.14
CA PRO A 105 3.14 -8.77 6.02
C PRO A 105 2.93 -8.04 4.69
N VAL A 106 3.96 -8.08 3.85
CA VAL A 106 3.91 -7.55 2.49
C VAL A 106 3.36 -8.61 1.57
N THR A 107 2.23 -8.34 0.94
CA THR A 107 1.71 -9.17 -0.14
C THR A 107 2.34 -8.73 -1.44
N VAL A 108 3.00 -9.65 -2.12
CA VAL A 108 3.56 -9.42 -3.46
C VAL A 108 2.49 -9.77 -4.48
N ARG A 109 2.18 -8.84 -5.37
CA ARG A 109 1.27 -9.05 -6.50
C ARG A 109 1.97 -8.66 -7.78
N THR A 110 1.70 -9.39 -8.85
CA THR A 110 2.26 -9.06 -10.17
C THR A 110 1.17 -8.47 -11.07
N ARG A 111 1.48 -7.31 -11.66
CA ARG A 111 0.72 -6.72 -12.77
C ARG A 111 1.45 -7.04 -14.06
N LEU A 112 0.73 -7.55 -15.05
CA LEU A 112 1.22 -7.73 -16.41
C LEU A 112 0.57 -6.69 -17.31
N GLN A 113 1.39 -6.02 -18.12
CA GLN A 113 0.92 -5.17 -19.22
C GLN A 113 1.32 -5.84 -20.52
N ALA A 114 0.34 -6.20 -21.33
CA ALA A 114 0.55 -6.81 -22.64
C ALA A 114 0.19 -5.79 -23.74
N ARG A 115 1.07 -5.62 -24.72
CA ARG A 115 0.89 -4.75 -25.88
C ARG A 115 0.96 -5.58 -27.15
N TRP A 116 0.03 -5.37 -28.07
CA TRP A 116 0.03 -6.01 -29.38
C TRP A 116 0.11 -4.98 -30.50
N PRO A 117 0.74 -5.32 -31.63
CA PRO A 117 0.78 -4.45 -32.81
C PRO A 117 -0.52 -4.45 -33.63
N ASP A 118 -1.39 -5.45 -33.45
CA ASP A 118 -2.61 -5.64 -34.24
C ASP A 118 -3.87 -5.74 -33.35
N ALA A 119 -4.98 -5.13 -33.80
CA ALA A 119 -6.24 -5.05 -33.05
C ALA A 119 -6.94 -6.40 -32.85
N ALA A 120 -6.69 -7.40 -33.71
CA ALA A 120 -7.25 -8.75 -33.57
C ALA A 120 -6.75 -9.48 -32.31
N ALA A 121 -5.66 -9.00 -31.71
CA ALA A 121 -5.07 -9.61 -30.54
C ALA A 121 -5.79 -9.28 -29.21
N ALA A 122 -6.65 -8.25 -29.17
CA ALA A 122 -7.41 -7.89 -27.97
C ALA A 122 -8.41 -9.00 -27.55
N ALA A 123 -9.04 -9.67 -28.53
CA ALA A 123 -9.93 -10.80 -28.26
C ALA A 123 -9.16 -12.02 -27.73
N ALA A 124 -7.97 -12.28 -28.27
CA ALA A 124 -7.07 -13.32 -27.77
C ALA A 124 -6.59 -13.01 -26.34
N ALA A 125 -6.31 -11.74 -26.03
CA ALA A 125 -5.92 -11.28 -24.71
C ALA A 125 -6.98 -11.57 -23.64
N ALA A 126 -8.25 -11.24 -23.93
CA ALA A 126 -9.36 -11.50 -23.02
C ALA A 126 -9.59 -13.00 -22.79
N ALA A 127 -9.50 -13.81 -23.87
CA ALA A 127 -9.62 -15.26 -23.80
C ALA A 127 -8.48 -15.91 -22.98
N ILE A 128 -7.25 -15.42 -23.13
CA ILE A 128 -6.10 -15.89 -22.34
C ILE A 128 -6.26 -15.44 -20.89
N GLY A 129 -6.53 -14.15 -20.63
CA GLY A 129 -6.66 -13.60 -19.28
C GLY A 129 -7.71 -14.30 -18.43
N SER A 130 -8.84 -14.67 -19.03
CA SER A 130 -9.93 -15.39 -18.36
C SER A 130 -9.51 -16.77 -17.83
N ARG A 131 -8.59 -17.47 -18.50
CA ARG A 131 -8.04 -18.77 -18.05
C ARG A 131 -7.22 -18.66 -16.76
N PHE A 132 -6.73 -17.46 -16.46
CA PHE A 132 -5.86 -17.20 -15.31
C PHE A 132 -6.53 -16.35 -14.23
N ASP A 133 -7.85 -16.13 -14.32
CA ASP A 133 -8.61 -15.25 -13.42
C ASP A 133 -8.03 -13.82 -13.39
N ALA A 134 -7.44 -13.38 -14.51
CA ALA A 134 -6.89 -12.05 -14.66
C ALA A 134 -7.99 -11.12 -15.17
N VAL A 135 -8.41 -10.16 -14.35
CA VAL A 135 -9.33 -9.09 -14.77
C VAL A 135 -8.60 -8.19 -15.77
N PRO A 136 -8.98 -8.19 -17.07
CA PRO A 136 -8.36 -7.32 -18.05
C PRO A 136 -8.74 -5.87 -17.74
N ARG A 137 -7.80 -4.95 -17.95
CA ARG A 137 -8.05 -3.52 -17.97
C ARG A 137 -7.33 -2.94 -19.18
N ASP A 138 -8.00 -2.02 -19.86
CA ASP A 138 -7.37 -1.24 -20.92
C ASP A 138 -6.21 -0.43 -20.38
N CYS A 139 -5.20 -0.22 -21.23
CA CYS A 139 -4.13 0.71 -20.93
C CYS A 139 -4.69 2.13 -21.11
N ASP A 140 -4.94 2.84 -20.02
CA ASP A 140 -5.17 4.28 -20.03
C ASP A 140 -3.89 5.02 -20.45
#